data_AF-A0A9E3N6Q7-F1
#
_entry.id   AF-A0A9E3N6Q7-F1
#
_cell.length_a   1.000
_cell.length_b   1.000
_cell.length_c   1.000
_cell.angle_alpha   90.00
_cell.angle_beta   90.00
_cell.angle_gamma   90.00
#
_symmetry.space_group_name_H-M   'P 1'
#
loop_
_entity.id
_entity.type
_entity.pdbx_description
1 polymer ?
#
loop_
_entity_poly.entity_id
_entity_poly.type
_entity_poly.pdbx_seq_one_letter_code
_entity_poly.pdbx_strand_id
1 'polypeptide(L)' 'MEYPRPQLRRAAWRSLDGPWQAMLDDAATYVDPADVPFDRTIVVPYPPEARASGVHDRGFRRRVWYKRQISLDPGLVP' A
#
# COMPACT_ATOMS: atom_id res chain seq x y z
N MET A 1 -5.03 -10.52 -6.15
CA MET A 1 -4.40 -11.70 -5.53
C MET A 1 -5.48 -12.44 -4.76
N GLU A 2 -5.47 -13.77 -4.81
CA GLU A 2 -6.54 -14.60 -4.25
C GLU A 2 -6.27 -14.90 -2.77
N TYR A 3 -7.33 -15.18 -2.00
CA TYR A 3 -7.23 -15.47 -0.57
C TYR A 3 -6.34 -16.72 -0.35
N PRO A 4 -5.32 -16.69 0.53
CA PRO A 4 -4.33 -17.77 0.64
C PRO A 4 -4.90 -19.15 1.02
N ARG A 5 -6.11 -19.20 1.61
CA ARG A 5 -6.79 -20.42 2.04
C ARG A 5 -8.29 -20.37 1.70
N PRO A 6 -8.70 -20.62 0.44
CA PRO A 6 -10.08 -20.40 -0.01
C PRO A 6 -11.16 -21.04 0.88
N GLN A 7 -10.87 -22.22 1.45
CA GLN A 7 -11.77 -22.97 2.33
C GLN A 7 -11.95 -22.35 3.74
N LEU A 8 -11.07 -21.45 4.18
CA LEU A 8 -11.12 -20.79 5.49
C LEU A 8 -11.46 -19.30 5.39
N ARG A 9 -12.01 -18.85 4.24
CA ARG A 9 -12.27 -17.44 4.00
C ARG A 9 -13.44 -16.97 4.86
N ARG A 10 -13.16 -16.05 5.79
CA ARG A 10 -14.23 -15.28 6.46
C ARG A 10 -15.01 -14.49 5.41
N ALA A 11 -16.34 -14.45 5.55
CA ALA A 11 -17.23 -13.83 4.57
C ALA A 11 -16.82 -12.38 4.24
N ALA A 12 -16.37 -11.63 5.25
CA ALA A 12 -16.01 -10.22 5.12
C ALA A 12 -14.52 -9.96 4.79
N TRP A 13 -13.81 -10.94 4.21
CA TRP A 13 -12.44 -10.71 3.75
C TRP A 13 -12.40 -9.88 2.47
N ARG A 14 -11.50 -8.89 2.42
CA ARG A 14 -11.23 -8.06 1.25
C ARG A 14 -9.72 -7.94 1.02
N SER A 15 -9.27 -8.17 -0.21
CA SER A 15 -7.89 -7.88 -0.60
C SER A 15 -7.62 -6.37 -0.53
N LEU A 16 -6.43 -6.01 -0.05
CA LEU A 16 -5.91 -4.66 -0.09
C LEU A 16 -4.82 -4.50 -1.17
N ASP A 17 -4.75 -5.39 -2.14
CA ASP A 17 -3.86 -5.24 -3.29
C ASP A 17 -4.39 -4.18 -4.27
N GLY A 18 -3.56 -3.80 -5.23
CA GLY A 18 -3.86 -2.82 -6.26
C GLY A 18 -3.20 -1.47 -5.98
N PRO A 19 -3.76 -0.36 -6.48
CA PRO A 19 -3.13 0.95 -6.39
C PRO A 19 -3.19 1.53 -4.98
N TRP A 20 -2.06 2.04 -4.50
CA TRP A 20 -1.89 2.80 -3.26
C TRP A 20 -1.18 4.10 -3.58
N GLN A 21 -1.45 5.16 -2.80
CA GLN A 21 -0.62 6.34 -2.83
C GLN A 21 0.70 6.05 -2.10
N ALA A 22 1.81 6.59 -2.57
CA ALA A 22 3.12 6.33 -2.00
C ALA A 22 4.01 7.57 -2.01
N MET A 23 5.05 7.54 -1.17
CA MET A 23 6.15 8.50 -1.18
C MET A 23 7.46 7.76 -0.89
N LEU A 24 8.49 8.03 -1.68
CA LEU A 24 9.84 7.50 -1.45
C LEU A 24 10.65 8.58 -0.73
N ASP A 25 10.93 8.37 0.56
CA ASP A 25 11.56 9.35 1.46
C ASP A 25 13.01 8.93 1.77
N ASP A 26 13.93 9.34 0.91
CA ASP A 26 15.36 9.00 1.01
C ASP A 26 16.02 9.59 2.25
N ALA A 27 15.63 10.81 2.61
CA ALA A 27 16.17 11.51 3.77
C ALA A 27 15.56 11.02 5.09
N ALA A 28 14.43 10.30 5.03
CA ALA A 28 13.58 9.96 6.18
C ALA A 28 13.16 11.22 6.96
N THR A 29 12.76 12.27 6.23
CA THR A 29 12.44 13.59 6.79
C THR A 29 11.07 13.62 7.44
N TYR A 30 10.10 12.85 6.94
CA TYR A 30 8.75 12.85 7.49
C TYR A 30 8.67 11.95 8.72
N VAL A 31 7.96 12.43 9.74
CA VAL A 31 7.69 11.68 10.97
C VAL A 31 6.21 11.36 11.09
N ASP A 32 5.36 12.37 10.88
CA ASP A 32 3.90 12.20 10.86
C ASP A 32 3.43 11.80 9.45
N PRO A 33 2.66 10.70 9.30
CA PRO A 33 2.05 10.33 8.02
C PRO A 33 1.15 11.43 7.41
N ALA A 34 0.61 12.34 8.22
CA ALA A 34 -0.25 13.43 7.76
C ALA A 34 0.52 14.48 6.93
N ASP A 35 1.82 14.64 7.18
CA ASP A 35 2.68 15.62 6.50
C ASP A 35 3.28 15.07 5.20
N VAL A 36 3.12 13.76 4.94
CA VAL A 36 3.67 13.11 3.76
C VAL A 36 2.85 13.51 2.53
N PRO A 37 3.47 13.99 1.44
CA PRO A 37 2.75 14.50 0.27
C PRO A 37 2.12 13.39 -0.60
N PHE A 38 2.59 12.14 -0.49
CA PHE A 38 2.17 11.00 -1.30
C PHE A 38 2.12 11.31 -2.82
N ASP A 39 3.28 11.63 -3.38
CA ASP A 39 3.46 12.19 -4.73
C ASP A 39 3.25 11.20 -5.89
N ARG A 40 3.04 9.91 -5.61
CA ARG A 40 2.92 8.88 -6.64
C ARG A 40 1.95 7.77 -6.27
N THR A 41 1.67 6.92 -7.24
CA THR A 41 0.88 5.69 -7.06
C THR A 41 1.78 4.48 -7.25
N ILE A 42 1.59 3.45 -6.42
CA ILE A 42 2.29 2.16 -6.50
C ILE A 42 1.28 1.01 -6.47
N VAL A 43 1.53 -0.04 -7.27
CA VAL A 43 0.72 -1.27 -7.27
C VAL A 43 1.26 -2.24 -6.23
N VAL A 44 0.54 -2.39 -5.12
CA VAL A 44 0.81 -3.40 -4.09
C VAL A 44 0.33 -4.77 -4.57
N PRO A 45 1.11 -5.85 -4.36
CA PRO A 45 2.24 -5.96 -3.42
C PRO A 45 3.62 -5.89 -4.09
N TYR A 46 3.73 -5.28 -5.27
CA TYR A 46 5.04 -5.15 -5.92
C TYR A 46 5.88 -4.08 -5.22
N PRO A 47 7.18 -4.32 -5.01
CA PRO A 47 8.06 -3.35 -4.38
C PRO A 47 8.38 -2.20 -5.37
N PRO A 48 8.83 -1.01 -4.90
CA PRO A 48 9.07 0.15 -5.76
C PRO A 48 9.99 -0.12 -6.96
N GLU A 49 10.97 -1.02 -6.80
CA GLU A 49 11.98 -1.39 -7.81
C GLU A 49 11.38 -2.20 -8.96
N ALA A 50 10.32 -2.96 -8.69
CA ALA A 50 9.70 -3.82 -9.68
C ALA A 50 8.98 -2.99 -10.74
N ARG A 51 9.16 -3.31 -12.01
CA ARG A 51 8.43 -2.65 -13.10
C ARG A 51 6.90 -2.81 -12.95
N ALA A 52 6.47 -3.94 -12.41
CA ALA A 52 5.06 -4.25 -12.15
C ALA A 52 4.41 -3.33 -11.09
N SER A 53 5.21 -2.62 -10.28
CA SER A 53 4.68 -1.67 -9.30
C SER A 53 4.20 -0.36 -9.93
N GLY A 54 4.57 -0.10 -11.18
CA GLY A 54 4.33 1.18 -11.87
C GLY A 54 5.32 2.29 -11.50
N VAL A 55 6.18 2.06 -10.50
CA VAL A 55 7.18 3.04 -10.03
C VAL A 55 8.55 2.77 -10.68
N HIS A 56 8.98 1.51 -10.71
CA HIS A 56 10.28 1.06 -11.25
C HIS A 56 11.48 1.85 -10.73
N ASP A 57 11.45 2.22 -9.46
CA ASP A 57 12.50 3.00 -8.82
C ASP A 57 13.51 2.07 -8.16
N ARG A 58 14.72 2.01 -8.72
CA ARG A 58 15.81 1.12 -8.27
C ARG A 58 16.79 1.78 -7.31
N GLY A 59 16.48 2.99 -6.84
CA GLY A 59 17.32 3.72 -5.90
C GLY A 59 17.25 3.13 -4.49
N PHE A 60 18.27 3.40 -3.68
CA PHE A 60 18.20 3.06 -2.25
C PHE A 60 17.22 4.01 -1.56
N ARG A 61 16.11 3.46 -1.03
CA ARG A 61 15.07 4.22 -0.34
C ARG A 61 15.15 3.94 1.16
N ARG A 62 15.49 4.97 1.94
CA ARG A 62 15.62 4.84 3.40
C ARG A 62 14.26 4.60 4.08
N ARG A 63 13.21 5.25 3.58
CA ARG A 63 11.83 5.06 4.03
C ARG A 63 10.89 5.09 2.84
N VAL A 64 9.86 4.25 2.88
CA VAL A 64 8.77 4.26 1.91
C VAL A 64 7.45 4.35 2.65
N TRP A 65 6.63 5.31 2.26
CA TRP A 65 5.30 5.51 2.81
C TRP A 65 4.25 4.99 1.85
N TYR A 66 3.19 4.40 2.41
CA TYR A 66 2.03 3.91 1.68
C TYR A 66 0.76 4.45 2.33
N LYS A 67 -0.20 4.89 1.51
CA LYS A 67 -1.51 5.37 1.96
C LYS A 67 -2.61 4.82 1.07
N ARG A 68 -3.66 4.34 1.72
CA ARG A 68 -4.91 3.94 1.08
C ARG A 68 -6.08 4.25 1.99
N GLN A 69 -7.10 4.88 1.44
CA GLN A 69 -8.38 5.00 2.11
C GLN A 69 -9.16 3.70 1.93
N ILE A 70 -9.66 3.17 3.04
CA ILE A 70 -10.48 1.96 3.07
C ILE A 70 -11.83 2.30 3.68
N SER A 71 -12.91 2.01 2.96
CA SER A 71 -14.26 2.07 3.51
C SER A 71 -14.54 0.75 4.22
N LEU A 72 -14.91 0.79 5.49
CA LEU A 72 -15.36 -0.39 6.21
C LEU A 72 -16.83 -0.63 5.92
N ASP A 73 -17.21 -1.89 5.76
CA ASP A 73 -18.62 -2.24 5.72
C ASP A 73 -19.23 -2.01 7.12
N PRO A 74 -20.47 -1.50 7.23
CA PRO A 74 -21.10 -1.26 8.52
C PRO A 74 -21.16 -2.49 9.43
N GLY A 75 -21.24 -3.70 8.84
CA GLY A 75 -21.21 -4.98 9.58
C GLY A 75 -19.83 -5.42 10.07
N LEU A 76 -18.77 -4.65 9.79
CA LEU A 76 -17.40 -4.85 10.28
C LEU A 76 -17.01 -3.87 11.40
N VAL A 77 -17.87 -2.89 11.69
CA VAL A 77 -17.66 -1.93 12.77
C VAL A 77 -18.04 -2.59 14.10
N PRO A 78 -17.21 -2.50 15.16
CA PRO A 78 -17.49 -3.12 16.46
C PRO A 78 -18.74 -2.57 17.15
#